data_AF-A0A942QD50-F1
#
_entry.id   AF-A0A942QD50-F1
#
_cell.length_a   1.000
_cell.length_b   1.000
_cell.length_c   1.000
_cell.angle_alpha   90.00
_cell.angle_beta   90.00
_cell.angle_gamma   90.00
#
_symmetry.space_group_name_H-M   'P 1'
#
loop_
_entity.id
_entity.type
_entity.pdbx_description
1 polymer ?
#
loop_
_entity_poly.entity_id
_entity_poly.type
_entity_poly.pdbx_seq_one_letter_code
_entity_poly.pdbx_strand_id
1 'polypeptide(L)'
;MLRTVVLSPHPSGFHYPKGLIVTPNPRAAEAFEAKFTSLDRLARKVLQEAGLLVASEIVAYRTLMQAVAEVIDPQDVPGTTRLLQGAVRELLRAGLSKPARLPGKVAALLELSARYRALLDAAKLVDPAEVTARAAAMSPARLVVQVRGYPRLGWSEFDFLDAIADKGSLLVLPVQASGLFSGNEESAAYLTG
;
A
#
# COMPACT_ATOMS: atom_id res chain seq x y z
N MET A 1 13.01 9.14 -5.48
CA MET A 1 12.76 10.57 -5.21
C MET A 1 12.01 11.22 -6.35
N LEU A 2 10.69 11.24 -6.15
CA LEU A 2 9.72 11.99 -6.92
C LEU A 2 9.92 13.47 -6.58
N ARG A 3 10.32 14.30 -7.55
CA ARG A 3 10.70 15.71 -7.30
C ARG A 3 9.68 16.72 -7.79
N THR A 4 8.54 16.27 -8.29
CA THR A 4 7.53 17.14 -8.87
C THR A 4 6.14 16.67 -8.48
N VAL A 5 5.54 17.40 -7.54
CA VAL A 5 4.13 17.27 -7.16
C VAL A 5 3.40 18.49 -7.70
N VAL A 6 2.37 18.26 -8.50
CA VAL A 6 1.47 19.29 -9.01
C VAL A 6 0.16 19.19 -8.26
N LEU A 7 -0.14 20.22 -7.48
CA LEU A 7 -1.43 20.42 -6.85
C LEU A 7 -2.31 21.21 -7.80
N SER A 8 -3.33 20.59 -8.37
CA SER A 8 -4.23 21.28 -9.28
C SER A 8 -5.63 20.66 -9.30
N PRO A 9 -6.71 21.46 -9.24
CA PRO A 9 -8.07 20.96 -9.45
C PRO A 9 -8.28 20.48 -10.89
N HIS A 10 -7.63 21.15 -11.85
CA HIS A 10 -7.64 20.84 -13.28
C HIS A 10 -6.32 21.34 -13.90
N PRO A 11 -5.30 20.48 -14.07
CA PRO A 11 -4.04 20.90 -14.67
C PRO A 11 -4.19 20.94 -16.19
N SER A 12 -4.88 21.98 -16.68
CA SER A 12 -4.91 22.37 -18.09
C SER A 12 -3.67 23.21 -18.42
N GLY A 13 -3.09 23.00 -19.61
CA GLY A 13 -1.90 23.73 -20.07
C GLY A 13 -0.55 23.25 -19.52
N PHE A 14 -0.52 22.21 -18.68
CA PHE A 14 0.73 21.61 -18.19
C PHE A 14 1.33 20.67 -19.25
N HIS A 15 2.62 20.83 -19.57
CA HIS A 15 3.33 19.87 -20.42
C HIS A 15 3.73 18.64 -19.60
N TYR A 16 3.00 17.55 -19.80
CA TYR A 16 3.26 16.31 -19.10
C TYR A 16 4.52 15.62 -19.64
N PRO A 17 5.48 15.22 -18.79
CA PRO A 17 6.66 14.51 -19.24
C PRO A 17 6.27 13.15 -19.83
N LYS A 18 7.04 12.61 -20.79
CA LYS A 18 6.80 11.24 -21.25
C LYS A 18 7.02 10.27 -20.09
N GLY A 19 6.07 9.36 -19.86
CA GLY A 19 6.14 8.40 -18.77
C GLY A 19 4.91 7.49 -18.71
N LEU A 20 4.97 6.50 -17.83
CA LEU A 20 3.86 5.59 -17.58
C LEU A 20 2.76 6.31 -16.80
N ILE A 21 1.57 6.43 -17.39
CA ILE A 21 0.40 6.99 -16.69
C ILE A 21 -0.16 5.94 -15.72
N VAL A 22 -0.28 6.33 -14.46
CA VAL A 22 -0.79 5.49 -13.36
C VAL A 22 -2.06 6.13 -12.80
N THR A 23 -3.15 5.38 -12.80
CA THR A 23 -4.48 5.84 -12.38
C THR A 23 -5.15 4.86 -11.42
N PRO A 24 -6.10 5.32 -10.57
CA PRO A 24 -6.69 4.44 -9.55
C PRO A 24 -7.66 3.42 -10.13
N ASN A 25 -8.25 3.68 -11.29
CA ASN A 25 -9.27 2.83 -11.89
C ASN A 25 -9.34 3.00 -13.42
N PRO A 26 -10.03 2.09 -14.15
CA PRO A 26 -10.15 2.16 -15.61
C PRO A 26 -10.80 3.45 -16.13
N ARG A 27 -11.84 3.96 -15.45
CA ARG A 27 -12.53 5.19 -15.86
C ARG A 27 -11.59 6.41 -15.84
N ALA A 28 -10.74 6.50 -14.82
CA ALA A 28 -9.72 7.54 -14.76
C ALA A 28 -8.67 7.37 -15.87
N ALA A 29 -8.31 6.13 -16.23
CA ALA A 29 -7.42 5.87 -17.36
C ALA A 29 -8.03 6.32 -18.69
N GLU A 30 -9.31 6.02 -18.92
CA GLU A 30 -10.07 6.44 -20.10
C GLU A 30 -10.14 7.97 -20.22
N ALA A 31 -10.40 8.68 -19.11
CA ALA A 31 -10.41 10.15 -19.08
C ALA A 31 -9.05 10.78 -19.45
N PHE A 32 -7.96 10.02 -19.37
CA PHE A 32 -6.62 10.45 -19.78
C PHE A 32 -6.13 9.75 -21.05
N GLU A 33 -7.01 9.04 -21.77
CA GLU A 33 -6.69 8.27 -22.98
C GLU A 33 -5.51 7.30 -22.79
N ALA A 34 -5.40 6.72 -21.59
CA ALA A 34 -4.28 5.90 -21.16
C ALA A 34 -4.68 4.43 -20.95
N LYS A 35 -3.73 3.52 -21.14
CA LYS A 35 -3.90 2.11 -20.74
C LYS A 35 -3.94 2.00 -19.22
N PHE A 36 -4.96 1.34 -18.68
CA PHE A 36 -5.13 1.22 -17.24
C PHE A 36 -3.98 0.47 -16.54
N THR A 37 -3.25 1.21 -15.70
CA THR A 37 -2.25 0.71 -14.75
C THR A 37 -2.45 1.46 -13.43
N SER A 38 -2.48 0.74 -12.31
CA SER A 38 -2.61 1.31 -10.97
C SER A 38 -1.36 1.04 -10.13
N LEU A 39 -1.21 1.78 -9.01
CA LEU A 39 -0.16 1.51 -8.02
C LEU A 39 -0.23 0.07 -7.49
N ASP A 40 -1.43 -0.44 -7.17
CA ASP A 40 -1.62 -1.83 -6.76
C ASP A 40 -1.16 -2.82 -7.84
N ARG A 41 -1.46 -2.58 -9.13
CA ARG A 41 -0.99 -3.44 -10.22
C ARG A 41 0.54 -3.43 -10.34
N LEU A 42 1.16 -2.26 -10.21
CA LEU A 42 2.62 -2.13 -10.23
C LEU A 42 3.25 -2.84 -9.03
N ALA A 43 2.70 -2.66 -7.82
CA ALA A 43 3.19 -3.30 -6.60
C ALA A 43 3.09 -4.84 -6.70
N ARG A 44 1.97 -5.37 -7.18
CA ARG A 44 1.81 -6.81 -7.43
C ARG A 44 2.83 -7.35 -8.44
N LYS A 45 3.12 -6.59 -9.49
CA LYS A 45 4.12 -6.97 -10.48
C LYS A 45 5.51 -7.07 -9.85
N VAL A 46 5.90 -6.11 -9.03
CA VAL A 46 7.18 -6.13 -8.28
C VAL A 46 7.26 -7.38 -7.39
N LEU A 47 6.21 -7.68 -6.63
CA LEU A 47 6.17 -8.89 -5.78
C LEU A 47 6.29 -10.17 -6.62
N GLN A 48 5.58 -10.24 -7.74
CA GLN A 48 5.60 -11.38 -8.65
C GLN A 48 7.00 -11.61 -9.25
N GLU A 49 7.67 -10.55 -9.70
CA GLU A 49 9.04 -10.61 -10.22
C GLU A 49 10.04 -11.10 -9.15
N ALA A 50 9.75 -10.86 -7.87
CA ALA A 50 10.52 -11.39 -6.75
C ALA A 50 10.07 -12.80 -6.28
N GLY A 51 9.15 -13.45 -7.00
CA GLY A 51 8.69 -14.80 -6.68
C GLY A 51 7.69 -14.88 -5.52
N LEU A 52 7.06 -13.76 -5.16
CA LEU A 52 5.99 -13.69 -4.16
C LEU A 52 4.61 -13.57 -4.83
N LEU A 53 3.61 -14.18 -4.21
CA LEU A 53 2.22 -14.06 -4.65
C LEU A 53 1.37 -13.37 -3.58
N VAL A 54 0.27 -12.75 -3.98
CA VAL A 54 -0.68 -12.17 -3.02
C VAL A 54 -1.67 -13.25 -2.59
N ALA A 55 -1.83 -13.43 -1.28
CA ALA A 55 -2.79 -14.37 -0.73
C ALA A 55 -4.22 -14.01 -1.16
N SER A 56 -5.02 -15.01 -1.51
CA SER A 56 -6.47 -14.81 -1.65
C SER A 56 -7.10 -14.59 -0.26
N GLU A 57 -8.26 -13.94 -0.20
CA GLU A 57 -8.98 -13.71 1.06
C GLU A 57 -9.19 -14.99 1.88
N ILE A 58 -9.47 -16.11 1.20
CA ILE A 58 -9.66 -17.42 1.86
C ILE A 58 -8.35 -17.93 2.46
N VAL A 59 -7.23 -17.80 1.72
CA VAL A 59 -5.92 -18.23 2.20
C VAL A 59 -5.47 -17.35 3.36
N ALA A 60 -5.57 -16.02 3.21
CA ALA A 60 -5.27 -15.05 4.26
C ALA A 60 -6.06 -15.35 5.55
N TYR A 61 -7.37 -15.56 5.44
CA TYR A 61 -8.21 -15.88 6.60
C TYR A 61 -7.82 -17.21 7.27
N ARG A 62 -7.56 -18.27 6.50
CA ARG A 62 -7.12 -19.57 7.04
C ARG A 62 -5.75 -19.48 7.72
N THR A 63 -4.82 -18.77 7.13
CA THR A 63 -3.49 -18.55 7.71
C THR A 63 -3.58 -17.71 8.99
N LEU A 64 -4.48 -16.72 9.04
CA LEU A 64 -4.74 -15.97 10.26
C LEU A 64 -5.37 -16.83 11.34
N MET A 65 -6.34 -17.68 11.00
CA MET A 65 -6.91 -18.65 11.95
C MET A 65 -5.83 -19.55 12.56
N GLN A 66 -4.91 -20.03 11.73
CA GLN A 66 -3.77 -20.81 12.21
C GLN A 66 -2.90 -20.00 13.19
N ALA A 67 -2.55 -18.76 12.85
CA ALA A 67 -1.78 -17.90 13.73
C ALA A 67 -2.49 -17.63 15.07
N VAL A 68 -3.81 -17.45 15.04
CA VAL A 68 -4.65 -17.27 16.25
C VAL A 68 -4.62 -18.52 17.12
N ALA A 69 -4.77 -19.70 16.53
CA ALA A 69 -4.68 -20.96 17.26
C ALA A 69 -3.30 -21.17 17.90
N GLU A 70 -2.23 -20.79 17.21
CA GLU A 70 -0.85 -20.99 17.71
C GLU A 70 -0.42 -19.97 18.77
N VAL A 71 -0.88 -18.71 18.68
CA VAL A 71 -0.43 -17.62 19.57
C VAL A 71 -1.38 -17.35 20.72
N ILE A 72 -2.70 -17.40 20.46
CA ILE A 72 -3.72 -17.06 21.46
C ILE A 72 -4.32 -18.30 22.10
N ASP A 73 -4.39 -19.40 21.34
CA ASP A 73 -5.03 -20.66 21.76
C ASP A 73 -6.45 -20.48 22.36
N PRO A 74 -7.38 -19.80 21.65
CA PRO A 74 -8.72 -19.58 22.18
C PRO A 74 -9.60 -20.82 22.00
N GLN A 75 -10.63 -20.96 22.85
CA GLN A 75 -11.65 -22.00 22.70
C GLN A 75 -12.44 -21.88 21.38
N ASP A 76 -12.71 -20.65 20.94
CA ASP A 76 -13.35 -20.36 19.64
C ASP A 76 -12.37 -19.64 18.70
N VAL A 77 -11.56 -20.44 17.97
CA VAL A 77 -10.60 -19.94 16.99
C VAL A 77 -11.29 -19.13 15.88
N PRO A 78 -12.35 -19.62 15.21
CA PRO A 78 -13.04 -18.84 14.18
C PRO A 78 -13.58 -17.50 14.67
N GLY A 79 -14.27 -17.48 15.82
CA GLY A 79 -14.83 -16.26 16.41
C GLY A 79 -13.74 -15.25 16.78
N THR A 80 -12.68 -15.73 17.45
CA THR A 80 -11.53 -14.89 17.83
C THR A 80 -10.81 -14.34 16.60
N THR A 81 -10.68 -15.14 15.54
CA THR A 81 -10.07 -14.69 14.28
C THR A 81 -10.84 -13.54 13.65
N ARG A 82 -12.17 -13.65 13.56
CA ARG A 82 -13.03 -12.57 13.02
C ARG A 82 -12.91 -11.29 13.84
N LEU A 83 -12.84 -11.42 15.17
CA LEU A 83 -12.68 -10.29 16.07
C LEU A 83 -11.34 -9.55 15.83
N LEU A 84 -10.26 -10.29 15.60
CA LEU A 84 -8.91 -9.72 15.50
C LEU A 84 -8.48 -9.34 14.08
N GLN A 85 -9.15 -9.85 13.04
CA GLN A 85 -8.78 -9.66 11.64
C GLN A 85 -8.59 -8.18 11.27
N GLY A 86 -9.52 -7.32 11.68
CA GLY A 86 -9.43 -5.88 11.40
C GLY A 86 -8.18 -5.26 12.01
N ALA A 87 -7.90 -5.54 13.28
CA ALA A 87 -6.76 -4.98 14.01
C ALA A 87 -5.42 -5.48 13.44
N VAL A 88 -5.32 -6.77 13.10
CA VAL A 88 -4.14 -7.32 12.41
C VAL A 88 -3.93 -6.61 11.07
N ARG A 89 -4.98 -6.46 10.26
CA ARG A 89 -4.90 -5.80 8.95
C ARG A 89 -4.40 -4.34 9.04
N GLU A 90 -4.79 -3.61 10.08
CA GLU A 90 -4.28 -2.26 10.33
C GLU A 90 -2.79 -2.25 10.67
N LEU A 91 -2.33 -3.17 11.54
CA LEU A 91 -0.91 -3.27 11.88
C LEU A 91 -0.05 -3.62 10.67
N LEU A 92 -0.53 -4.57 9.84
CA LEU A 92 0.13 -4.95 8.61
C LEU A 92 0.25 -3.78 7.64
N ARG A 93 -0.84 -3.02 7.44
CA ARG A 93 -0.83 -1.81 6.59
C ARG A 93 0.15 -0.75 7.10
N ALA A 94 0.27 -0.60 8.42
CA ALA A 94 1.20 0.32 9.04
C ALA A 94 2.66 -0.18 9.01
N GLY A 95 2.93 -1.39 8.51
CA GLY A 95 4.27 -2.01 8.55
C GLY A 95 4.75 -2.36 9.97
N LEU A 96 3.86 -2.28 10.97
CA LEU A 96 4.19 -2.50 12.38
C LEU A 96 4.22 -4.01 12.66
N SER A 97 5.42 -4.52 12.86
CA SER A 97 5.65 -5.95 13.08
C SER A 97 6.62 -6.28 14.21
N LYS A 98 7.24 -5.26 14.81
CA LYS A 98 8.15 -5.44 15.94
C LYS A 98 7.47 -5.03 17.23
N PRO A 99 7.41 -5.90 18.25
CA PRO A 99 7.07 -5.46 19.59
C PRO A 99 8.18 -4.51 20.06
N ALA A 100 7.93 -3.21 20.00
CA ALA A 100 8.52 -2.31 20.98
C ALA A 100 8.01 -2.75 22.37
N ARG A 101 8.68 -2.36 23.45
CA ARG A 101 8.28 -2.60 24.85
C ARG A 101 6.87 -2.02 25.12
N LEU A 102 5.85 -2.70 24.64
CA LEU A 102 4.45 -2.32 24.73
C LEU A 102 3.80 -3.30 25.71
N PRO A 103 3.10 -2.83 26.73
CA PRO A 103 2.46 -3.72 27.69
C PRO A 103 1.15 -4.33 27.14
N GLY A 104 0.84 -5.54 27.57
CA GLY A 104 -0.50 -6.13 27.50
C GLY A 104 -0.98 -6.52 26.09
N LYS A 105 -2.27 -6.25 25.81
CA LYS A 105 -2.99 -6.71 24.62
C LYS A 105 -2.37 -6.27 23.28
N VAL A 106 -1.67 -5.14 23.26
CA VAL A 106 -1.00 -4.62 22.05
C VAL A 106 0.21 -5.47 21.69
N ALA A 107 0.96 -5.97 22.67
CA ALA A 107 2.09 -6.87 22.44
C ALA A 107 1.63 -8.19 21.82
N ALA A 108 0.56 -8.78 22.37
CA ALA A 108 -0.03 -10.02 21.84
C ALA A 108 -0.52 -9.85 20.40
N LEU A 109 -1.09 -8.69 20.05
CA LEU A 109 -1.51 -8.42 18.68
C LEU A 109 -0.33 -8.26 17.71
N LEU A 110 0.78 -7.66 18.15
CA LEU A 110 2.01 -7.57 17.36
C LEU A 110 2.66 -8.95 17.17
N GLU A 111 2.67 -9.78 18.21
CA GLU A 111 3.14 -11.15 18.15
C GLU A 111 2.28 -11.99 17.19
N LEU A 112 0.95 -11.91 17.30
CA LEU A 112 0.02 -12.54 16.37
C LEU A 112 0.28 -12.10 14.93
N SER A 113 0.45 -10.79 14.70
CA SER A 113 0.71 -10.23 13.37
C SER A 113 2.04 -10.70 12.80
N ALA A 114 3.08 -10.78 13.65
CA ALA A 114 4.39 -11.30 13.26
C ALA A 114 4.32 -12.79 12.91
N ARG A 115 3.57 -13.59 13.69
CA ARG A 115 3.39 -15.01 13.42
C ARG A 115 2.59 -15.25 12.13
N TYR A 116 1.51 -14.51 11.95
CA TYR A 116 0.70 -14.54 10.72
C TYR A 116 1.56 -14.24 9.49
N ARG A 117 2.37 -13.18 9.56
CA ARG A 117 3.30 -12.81 8.47
C ARG A 117 4.32 -13.91 8.21
N ALA A 118 4.91 -14.51 9.25
CA ALA A 118 5.87 -15.60 9.09
C ALA A 118 5.26 -16.83 8.40
N LEU A 119 4.00 -17.16 8.70
CA LEU A 119 3.27 -18.24 8.02
C LEU A 119 3.03 -17.93 6.54
N LEU A 120 2.68 -16.69 6.21
CA LEU A 120 2.55 -16.25 4.81
C LEU A 120 3.90 -16.27 4.07
N ASP A 121 4.95 -15.73 4.68
CA ASP A 121 6.31 -15.69 4.11
C ASP A 121 6.81 -17.12 3.82
N ALA A 122 6.55 -18.08 4.72
CA ALA A 122 6.88 -19.50 4.51
C ALA A 122 6.18 -20.11 3.28
N ALA A 123 4.98 -19.61 2.93
CA ALA A 123 4.24 -20.00 1.75
C ALA A 123 4.55 -19.12 0.51
N LYS A 124 5.52 -18.19 0.60
CA LYS A 124 5.81 -17.16 -0.41
C LYS A 124 4.59 -16.30 -0.75
N LEU A 125 3.77 -16.02 0.24
CA LEU A 125 2.56 -15.23 0.14
C LEU A 125 2.72 -13.88 0.84
N VAL A 126 1.98 -12.89 0.35
CA VAL A 126 1.86 -11.56 0.93
C VAL A 126 0.38 -11.25 1.17
N ASP A 127 0.04 -10.70 2.33
CA ASP A 127 -1.32 -10.27 2.62
C ASP A 127 -1.73 -9.11 1.70
N PRO A 128 -2.97 -9.05 1.20
CA PRO A 128 -3.45 -7.94 0.38
C PRO A 128 -3.22 -6.55 0.98
N ALA A 129 -3.26 -6.40 2.30
CA ALA A 129 -3.05 -5.12 2.98
C ALA A 129 -1.58 -4.68 3.01
N GLU A 130 -0.63 -5.58 2.74
CA GLU A 130 0.81 -5.30 2.76
C GLU A 130 1.41 -5.12 1.37
N VAL A 131 0.63 -5.37 0.31
CA VAL A 131 1.13 -5.41 -1.08
C VAL A 131 2.01 -4.22 -1.42
N THR A 132 1.51 -3.01 -1.15
CA THR A 132 2.22 -1.77 -1.47
C THR A 132 3.47 -1.57 -0.63
N ALA A 133 3.37 -1.76 0.70
CA ALA A 133 4.49 -1.59 1.61
C ALA A 133 5.61 -2.60 1.35
N ARG A 134 5.26 -3.87 1.10
CA ARG A 134 6.21 -4.93 0.76
C ARG A 134 6.88 -4.67 -0.57
N ALA A 135 6.13 -4.25 -1.59
CA ALA A 135 6.69 -3.91 -2.89
C ALA A 135 7.69 -2.74 -2.80
N ALA A 136 7.41 -1.72 -1.98
CA ALA A 136 8.32 -0.60 -1.73
C ALA A 136 9.67 -1.07 -1.17
N ALA A 137 9.63 -2.01 -0.22
CA ALA A 137 10.83 -2.57 0.42
C ALA A 137 11.67 -3.48 -0.50
N MET A 138 11.17 -3.89 -1.67
CA MET A 138 11.90 -4.80 -2.58
C MET A 138 12.93 -4.10 -3.47
N SER A 139 13.16 -2.79 -3.30
CA SER A 139 14.04 -1.99 -4.18
C SER A 139 13.68 -2.15 -5.67
N PRO A 140 12.43 -1.84 -6.06
CA PRO A 140 11.96 -2.06 -7.43
C PRO A 140 12.75 -1.23 -8.46
N ALA A 141 12.70 -1.68 -9.71
CA ALA A 141 13.25 -0.90 -10.83
C ALA A 141 12.55 0.46 -10.91
N ARG A 142 13.35 1.52 -11.11
CA ARG A 142 12.85 2.88 -11.24
C ARG A 142 12.22 3.12 -12.61
N LEU A 143 11.14 3.90 -12.63
CA LEU A 143 10.32 4.22 -13.79
C LEU A 143 9.96 5.70 -13.77
N VAL A 144 9.88 6.31 -14.94
CA VAL A 144 9.27 7.65 -15.09
C VAL A 144 7.76 7.49 -15.08
N VAL A 145 7.11 7.85 -13.98
CA VAL A 145 5.66 7.66 -13.78
C VAL A 145 4.91 8.99 -13.72
N GLN A 146 3.66 8.98 -14.18
CA GLN A 146 2.71 10.07 -14.03
C GLN A 146 1.49 9.59 -13.27
N VAL A 147 1.43 9.86 -11.97
CA VAL A 147 0.33 9.45 -11.11
C VAL A 147 -0.77 10.50 -11.16
N ARG A 148 -1.96 10.11 -11.62
CA ARG A 148 -3.08 11.03 -11.89
C ARG A 148 -4.41 10.45 -11.45
N GLY A 149 -5.33 11.34 -11.05
CA GLY A 149 -6.70 10.98 -10.71
C GLY A 149 -6.87 10.29 -9.34
N TYR A 150 -5.78 10.12 -8.58
CA TYR A 150 -5.86 9.65 -7.20
C TYR A 150 -6.40 10.77 -6.31
N PRO A 151 -7.49 10.54 -5.55
CA PRO A 151 -8.05 11.58 -4.67
C PRO A 151 -7.16 11.85 -3.46
N ARG A 152 -6.47 10.81 -2.99
CA ARG A 152 -5.51 10.80 -1.89
C ARG A 152 -4.58 9.61 -2.05
N LEU A 153 -3.45 9.63 -1.36
CA LEU A 153 -2.54 8.51 -1.22
C LEU A 153 -2.25 8.28 0.28
N GLY A 154 -2.14 7.02 0.68
CA GLY A 154 -1.67 6.62 2.00
C GLY A 154 -0.15 6.53 2.07
N TRP A 155 0.38 6.41 3.28
CA TRP A 155 1.83 6.33 3.54
C TRP A 155 2.54 5.24 2.73
N SER A 156 1.99 4.01 2.70
CA SER A 156 2.61 2.93 1.91
C SER A 156 2.62 3.22 0.41
N GLU A 157 1.63 3.95 -0.11
CA GLU A 157 1.60 4.35 -1.52
C GLU A 157 2.64 5.44 -1.80
N PHE A 158 2.91 6.33 -0.84
CA PHE A 158 4.02 7.28 -0.92
C PHE A 158 5.38 6.57 -0.89
N ASP A 159 5.59 5.65 0.04
CA ASP A 159 6.85 4.90 0.13
C ASP A 159 7.10 4.10 -1.16
N PHE A 160 6.06 3.45 -1.69
CA PHE A 160 6.15 2.74 -2.96
C PHE A 160 6.45 3.68 -4.12
N LEU A 161 5.80 4.85 -4.16
CA LEU A 161 6.07 5.86 -5.18
C LEU A 161 7.49 6.38 -5.13
N ASP A 162 8.02 6.66 -3.96
CA ASP A 162 9.42 7.11 -3.82
C ASP A 162 10.41 6.03 -4.29
N ALA A 163 10.10 4.77 -4.00
CA ALA A 163 10.89 3.62 -4.42
C ALA A 163 10.90 3.41 -5.94
N ILE A 164 9.75 3.54 -6.62
CA ILE A 164 9.66 3.32 -8.08
C ILE A 164 9.94 4.59 -8.90
N ALA A 165 9.80 5.79 -8.35
CA ALA A 165 9.89 7.01 -9.15
C ALA A 165 11.34 7.31 -9.55
N ASP A 166 11.53 7.46 -10.87
CA ASP A 166 12.74 8.01 -11.46
C ASP A 166 12.61 9.52 -11.74
N LYS A 167 13.73 10.15 -12.10
CA LYS A 167 13.80 11.57 -12.48
C LYS A 167 12.83 11.85 -13.63
N GLY A 168 12.00 12.87 -13.46
CA GLY A 168 10.94 13.24 -14.41
C GLY A 168 9.58 12.65 -14.09
N SER A 169 9.46 11.87 -13.02
CA SER A 169 8.16 11.42 -12.51
C SER A 169 7.34 12.59 -11.96
N LEU A 170 6.03 12.48 -12.09
CA LEU A 170 5.05 13.49 -11.75
C LEU A 170 3.93 12.87 -10.91
N LEU A 171 3.59 13.53 -9.80
CA LEU A 171 2.37 13.24 -9.05
C LEU A 171 1.41 14.41 -9.19
N VAL A 172 0.18 14.15 -9.63
CA VAL A 172 -0.89 15.13 -9.70
C VAL A 172 -1.96 14.78 -8.67
N LEU A 173 -2.09 15.62 -7.64
CA LEU A 173 -3.13 15.49 -6.62
C LEU A 173 -4.16 16.61 -6.76
N PRO A 174 -5.46 16.31 -6.61
CA PRO A 174 -6.49 17.33 -6.60
C PRO A 174 -6.36 18.19 -5.34
N VAL A 175 -6.57 19.50 -5.51
CA VAL A 175 -6.78 20.44 -4.40
C VAL A 175 -8.10 21.15 -4.63
N GLN A 176 -8.94 21.22 -3.59
CA GLN A 176 -10.12 22.07 -3.56
C GLN A 176 -10.25 22.66 -2.16
N ALA A 177 -10.95 23.79 -2.04
CA ALA A 177 -11.23 24.45 -0.77
C ALA A 177 -12.10 23.61 0.20
N SER A 178 -12.70 22.52 -0.27
CA SER A 178 -13.42 21.59 0.60
C SER A 178 -12.43 20.76 1.42
N GLY A 179 -12.72 20.54 2.71
CA GLY A 179 -11.86 19.77 3.62
C GLY A 179 -11.64 18.30 3.23
N LEU A 180 -12.22 17.83 2.11
CA LEU A 180 -12.03 16.49 1.57
C LEU A 180 -10.61 16.25 1.04
N PHE A 181 -9.85 17.31 0.70
CA PHE A 181 -8.51 17.23 0.12
C PHE A 181 -7.41 17.87 0.95
N SER A 182 -7.68 18.28 2.19
CA SER A 182 -6.72 18.99 3.04
C SER A 182 -5.42 18.19 3.27
N GLY A 183 -5.50 16.86 3.34
CA GLY A 183 -4.32 15.99 3.50
C GLY A 183 -3.38 15.93 2.28
N ASN A 184 -3.80 16.44 1.10
CA ASN A 184 -2.96 16.42 -0.09
C ASN A 184 -1.84 17.47 -0.04
N GLU A 185 -2.00 18.55 0.73
CA GLU A 185 -0.97 19.57 0.93
C GLU A 185 0.19 19.04 1.79
N GLU A 186 -0.13 18.36 2.90
CA GLU A 186 0.86 17.69 3.76
C GLU A 186 1.63 16.60 2.99
N SER A 187 0.89 15.84 2.18
CA SER A 187 1.44 14.82 1.29
C SER A 187 2.43 15.37 0.27
N ALA A 188 2.10 16.53 -0.33
CA ALA A 188 2.99 17.19 -1.27
C ALA A 188 4.28 17.65 -0.59
N ALA A 189 4.16 18.23 0.61
CA ALA A 189 5.31 18.67 1.39
C ALA A 189 6.27 17.51 1.70
N TYR A 190 5.76 16.34 2.12
CA TYR A 190 6.57 15.14 2.40
C TYR A 190 7.38 14.66 1.19
N LEU A 191 6.84 14.77 -0.03
CA LEU A 191 7.51 14.32 -1.25
C LEU A 191 8.48 15.33 -1.84
N THR A 192 8.36 16.61 -1.49
CA THR A 192 9.21 17.69 -2.02
C THR A 192 10.30 18.17 -1.06
N GLY A 193 10.24 17.79 0.21
CA GLY A 193 11.27 18.04 1.22
C GLY A 193 12.43 17.05 1.13
#